data_AF-A0A5B7RC43-F1
#
_entry.id   AF-A0A5B7RC43-F1
#
_cell.length_a   1.000
_cell.length_b   1.000
_cell.length_c   1.000
_cell.angle_alpha   90.00
_cell.angle_beta   90.00
_cell.angle_gamma   90.00
#
_symmetry.space_group_name_H-M   'P 1'
#
loop_
_entity.id
_entity.type
_entity.pdbx_description
1 polymer ?
#
loop_
_entity_poly.entity_id
_entity_poly.type
_entity_poly.pdbx_seq_one_letter_code
_entity_poly.pdbx_strand_id
1 'polypeptide(L)'
;MTPSWYDVLGIEPDATPEQVRAAWKESIADLDPADRRFRQRNRAAEVLLDPARRAAHDADLAADDEDDLDPADAAGPAADPATAGPDGPTDEPIEPTDEKADEKADEPTDEEARGAGPALLVVAALGVLALLVVVATVWSFVGGAGEPAGADSSAAAGGDLPDAREVAAARAAAETAIVPMLSYDFRSIEATQQAALPYLTSAYAEEYTRLFEGVIEPNATSTQTVVTTQVLSSGIVRTGVDRVDVLLFIDRPTRNATRDDVSRDQVTMQMVDVAGDWLVDCLITAPGGTCESADAP
;
A
#
# COMPACT_ATOMS: atom_id res chain seq x y z
N MET A 1 -17.13 21.73 -8.71
CA MET A 1 -17.30 21.72 -7.25
C MET A 1 -17.00 20.33 -6.72
N THR A 2 -15.79 20.16 -6.18
CA THR A 2 -15.44 19.00 -5.36
C THR A 2 -16.17 19.10 -4.02
N PRO A 3 -16.79 18.03 -3.52
CA PRO A 3 -17.48 18.07 -2.24
C PRO A 3 -16.49 18.40 -1.11
N SER A 4 -16.86 19.33 -0.22
CA SER A 4 -16.08 19.72 0.94
C SER A 4 -16.02 18.59 1.99
N TRP A 5 -15.12 18.70 2.98
CA TRP A 5 -15.12 17.73 4.08
C TRP A 5 -16.39 17.81 4.94
N TYR A 6 -17.07 18.96 4.95
CA TYR A 6 -18.37 19.15 5.57
C TYR A 6 -19.48 18.36 4.83
N ASP A 7 -19.47 18.39 3.50
CA ASP A 7 -20.41 17.62 2.66
C ASP A 7 -20.24 16.11 2.81
N VAL A 8 -18.99 15.66 3.03
CA VAL A 8 -18.67 14.23 3.24
C VAL A 8 -19.29 13.70 4.54
N LEU A 9 -19.37 14.53 5.59
CA LEU A 9 -20.01 14.17 6.86
C LEU A 9 -21.47 14.63 6.96
N GLY A 10 -21.96 15.42 6.00
CA GLY A 10 -23.34 15.93 5.98
C GLY A 10 -23.62 16.94 7.10
N ILE A 11 -22.64 17.79 7.43
CA ILE A 11 -22.73 18.79 8.50
C ILE A 11 -22.46 20.20 7.98
N GLU A 12 -22.91 21.22 8.70
CA GLU A 12 -22.67 22.62 8.35
C GLU A 12 -21.24 23.08 8.74
N PRO A 13 -20.66 24.08 8.04
CA PRO A 13 -19.29 24.57 8.31
C PRO A 13 -19.06 25.11 9.72
N ASP A 14 -20.11 25.58 10.40
CA ASP A 14 -20.06 26.11 11.78
C ASP A 14 -20.23 25.03 12.86
N ALA A 15 -20.31 23.74 12.48
CA ALA A 15 -20.49 22.64 13.40
C ALA A 15 -19.39 22.58 14.48
N THR A 16 -19.80 22.43 15.74
CA THR A 16 -18.89 22.27 16.88
C THR A 16 -18.12 20.94 16.78
N PRO A 17 -16.94 20.82 17.43
CA PRO A 17 -16.18 19.56 17.43
C PRO A 17 -16.97 18.36 17.97
N GLU A 18 -17.93 18.57 18.86
CA GLU A 18 -18.80 17.50 19.36
C GLU A 18 -19.79 17.03 18.30
N GLN A 19 -20.36 17.95 17.52
CA GLN A 19 -21.23 17.63 16.39
C GLN A 19 -20.45 16.89 15.29
N VAL A 20 -19.21 17.29 15.01
CA VAL A 20 -18.33 16.58 14.06
C VAL A 20 -18.10 15.13 14.50
N ARG A 21 -17.82 14.89 15.79
CA ARG A 21 -17.63 13.51 16.31
C ARG A 21 -18.91 12.69 16.24
N ALA A 22 -20.06 13.29 16.56
CA ALA A 22 -21.35 12.63 16.50
C ALA A 22 -21.69 12.22 15.07
N ALA A 23 -21.58 13.15 14.12
CA ALA A 23 -21.83 12.90 12.70
C ALA A 23 -20.85 11.88 12.11
N TRP A 24 -19.56 11.97 12.46
CA TRP A 24 -18.58 10.97 12.05
C TRP A 24 -18.96 9.57 12.53
N LYS A 25 -19.30 9.43 13.82
CA LYS A 25 -19.67 8.13 14.42
C LYS A 25 -20.91 7.53 13.76
N GLU A 26 -21.93 8.33 13.48
CA GLU A 26 -23.12 7.90 12.75
C GLU A 26 -22.77 7.51 11.31
N SER A 27 -21.95 8.32 10.63
CA SER A 27 -21.60 8.12 9.23
C SER A 27 -20.83 6.82 8.95
N ILE A 28 -20.14 6.27 9.95
CA ILE A 28 -19.35 5.03 9.85
C ILE A 28 -20.05 3.81 10.45
N ALA A 29 -21.20 3.97 11.10
CA ALA A 29 -21.82 2.91 11.90
C ALA A 29 -22.15 1.65 11.08
N ASP A 30 -22.57 1.83 9.83
CA ASP A 30 -22.96 0.76 8.92
C ASP A 30 -21.90 0.44 7.85
N LEU A 31 -20.69 1.01 7.97
CA LEU A 31 -19.64 0.86 6.95
C LEU A 31 -18.56 -0.13 7.39
N ASP A 32 -18.09 -0.94 6.45
CA ASP A 32 -16.95 -1.81 6.69
C ASP A 32 -15.65 -0.97 6.78
N PRO A 33 -14.73 -1.24 7.72
CA PRO A 33 -13.46 -0.53 7.81
C PRO A 33 -12.61 -0.55 6.51
N ALA A 34 -12.77 -1.56 5.65
CA ALA A 34 -12.11 -1.66 4.36
C ALA A 34 -12.82 -0.87 3.24
N ASP A 35 -14.03 -0.33 3.49
CA ASP A 35 -14.77 0.43 2.48
C ASP A 35 -14.07 1.74 2.13
N ARG A 36 -14.15 2.09 0.83
CA ARG A 36 -13.70 3.40 0.34
C ARG A 36 -14.43 4.55 1.05
N ARG A 37 -15.72 4.36 1.35
CA ARG A 37 -16.57 5.34 2.04
C ARG A 37 -16.15 5.55 3.50
N PHE A 38 -15.70 4.49 4.17
CA PHE A 38 -15.17 4.54 5.53
C PHE A 38 -13.87 5.34 5.57
N ARG A 39 -12.91 5.04 4.68
CA ARG A 39 -11.66 5.81 4.56
C ARG A 39 -11.90 7.29 4.27
N GLN A 40 -12.86 7.60 3.40
CA GLN A 40 -13.21 8.99 3.07
C GLN A 40 -13.78 9.74 4.28
N ARG A 41 -14.68 9.12 5.06
CA ARG A 41 -15.26 9.71 6.29
C ARG A 41 -14.22 9.88 7.40
N ASN A 42 -13.28 8.94 7.54
CA ASN A 42 -12.18 9.08 8.50
C ASN A 42 -11.26 10.25 8.14
N ARG A 43 -10.92 10.41 6.86
CA ARG A 43 -10.10 11.55 6.41
C ARG A 43 -10.80 12.89 6.63
N ALA A 44 -12.12 12.95 6.45
CA ALA A 44 -12.91 14.14 6.77
C ALA A 44 -12.84 14.46 8.28
N ALA A 45 -13.03 13.45 9.13
CA ALA A 45 -12.94 13.63 10.58
C ALA A 45 -11.53 14.03 11.05
N GLU A 46 -10.46 13.48 10.46
CA GLU A 46 -9.07 13.84 10.78
C GLU A 46 -8.74 15.30 10.47
N VAL A 47 -9.37 15.89 9.45
CA VAL A 47 -9.21 17.30 9.10
C VAL A 47 -10.09 18.19 9.99
N LEU A 48 -11.36 17.81 10.19
CA LEU A 48 -12.33 18.65 10.91
C LEU A 48 -12.20 18.60 12.45
N LEU A 49 -11.55 17.57 13.01
CA LEU A 49 -11.30 17.46 14.46
C LEU A 49 -9.97 18.07 14.90
N ASP A 50 -9.04 18.32 13.98
CA ASP A 50 -7.79 19.03 14.24
C ASP A 50 -8.00 20.54 13.98
N PRO A 51 -7.84 21.41 15.00
CA PRO A 51 -8.12 22.84 14.84
C PRO A 51 -7.26 23.53 13.77
N ALA A 52 -5.99 23.13 13.62
CA ALA A 52 -5.09 23.75 12.66
C ALA A 52 -5.42 23.31 11.23
N ARG A 53 -5.74 22.02 11.04
CA ARG A 53 -6.14 21.49 9.74
C ARG A 53 -7.51 21.99 9.30
N ARG A 54 -8.45 22.12 10.23
CA ARG A 54 -9.76 22.72 9.95
C ARG A 54 -9.63 24.17 9.50
N ALA A 55 -8.83 24.97 10.21
CA ALA A 55 -8.59 26.36 9.82
C ALA A 55 -7.93 26.49 8.44
N ALA A 56 -7.00 25.59 8.09
CA ALA A 56 -6.42 25.56 6.76
C ALA A 56 -7.45 25.19 5.68
N HIS A 57 -8.30 24.18 5.93
CA HIS A 57 -9.37 23.81 5.02
C HIS A 57 -10.39 24.92 4.81
N ASP A 58 -10.77 25.63 5.88
CA ASP A 58 -11.70 26.76 5.81
C ASP A 58 -11.10 27.94 5.03
N ALA A 59 -9.77 28.15 5.12
CA ALA A 59 -9.07 29.16 4.33
C ALA A 59 -9.03 28.80 2.84
N ASP A 60 -8.83 27.52 2.50
CA ASP A 60 -8.87 27.05 1.12
C ASP A 60 -10.28 27.21 0.52
N LEU A 61 -11.32 26.86 1.27
CA LEU A 61 -12.72 27.05 0.83
C LEU A 61 -13.06 28.53 0.61
N ALA A 62 -12.60 29.41 1.50
CA ALA A 62 -12.80 30.85 1.34
C ALA A 62 -12.07 31.42 0.11
N ALA A 63 -10.88 30.91 -0.21
CA ALA A 63 -10.14 31.30 -1.41
C ALA A 63 -10.83 30.81 -2.70
N ASP A 64 -11.35 29.57 -2.69
CA ASP A 64 -12.14 29.03 -3.80
C ASP A 64 -13.44 29.84 -4.02
N ASP A 65 -14.11 30.23 -2.94
CA ASP A 65 -15.30 31.10 -2.99
C ASP A 65 -14.97 32.51 -3.53
N GLU A 66 -13.77 33.06 -3.24
CA GLU A 66 -13.30 34.36 -3.75
C GLU A 66 -12.89 34.30 -5.23
N ASP A 67 -12.33 33.19 -5.71
CA ASP A 67 -11.95 32.99 -7.11
C ASP A 67 -13.16 32.74 -8.04
N ASP A 68 -14.27 32.23 -7.50
CA ASP A 68 -15.55 32.08 -8.21
C ASP A 68 -16.38 33.40 -8.27
N LEU A 69 -15.91 34.49 -7.64
CA LEU A 69 -16.53 35.81 -7.76
C LEU A 69 -16.09 36.53 -9.05
N ASP A 70 -16.81 36.29 -10.14
CA ASP A 70 -16.88 37.22 -11.27
C ASP A 70 -17.37 38.59 -10.74
N PRO A 71 -16.74 39.76 -11.07
CA PRO A 71 -17.13 41.07 -10.51
C PRO A 71 -18.53 41.57 -10.92
N ALA A 72 -19.37 40.72 -11.53
CA ALA A 72 -20.62 41.09 -12.17
C ALA A 72 -21.88 40.89 -11.33
N ASP A 73 -21.87 40.13 -10.24
CA ASP A 73 -23.09 39.78 -9.48
C ASP A 73 -23.30 40.54 -8.17
N ALA A 74 -22.84 41.80 -8.12
CA ALA A 74 -23.33 42.78 -7.16
C ALA A 74 -24.70 43.35 -7.57
N ALA A 75 -25.72 42.51 -7.72
CA ALA A 75 -27.12 42.93 -7.78
C ALA A 75 -28.10 41.76 -7.51
N GLY A 76 -28.67 41.70 -6.30
CA GLY A 76 -29.88 40.89 -6.05
C GLY A 76 -31.07 41.38 -6.90
N PRO A 77 -32.20 40.63 -6.97
CA PRO A 77 -33.05 40.51 -5.77
C PRO A 77 -33.98 39.26 -5.64
N ALA A 78 -34.39 39.02 -4.38
CA ALA A 78 -35.76 38.71 -3.89
C ALA A 78 -36.43 37.33 -4.06
N ALA A 79 -37.13 36.97 -2.97
CA ALA A 79 -38.00 35.83 -2.67
C ALA A 79 -39.22 35.69 -3.62
N ASP A 80 -40.00 34.59 -3.69
CA ASP A 80 -40.75 33.87 -2.63
C ASP A 80 -41.52 32.64 -3.28
N PRO A 81 -42.46 31.85 -2.65
CA PRO A 81 -42.33 30.39 -2.45
C PRO A 81 -43.50 29.48 -2.98
N ALA A 82 -43.50 28.20 -2.57
CA ALA A 82 -44.56 27.14 -2.61
C ALA A 82 -44.68 26.27 -3.90
N THR A 83 -44.89 24.94 -3.88
CA THR A 83 -46.05 24.21 -3.30
C THR A 83 -45.81 22.67 -3.21
N ALA A 84 -46.64 22.03 -2.37
CA ALA A 84 -46.80 20.63 -1.92
C ALA A 84 -46.90 19.47 -2.96
N GLY A 85 -46.70 18.22 -2.46
CA GLY A 85 -46.83 16.90 -3.12
C GLY A 85 -48.28 16.44 -3.41
N PRO A 86 -48.70 15.16 -3.26
CA PRO A 86 -48.05 13.87 -2.93
C PRO A 86 -48.43 12.72 -3.91
N ASP A 87 -48.02 11.46 -3.63
CA ASP A 87 -48.84 10.21 -3.67
C ASP A 87 -48.03 8.94 -3.98
N GLY A 88 -48.16 7.93 -3.09
CA GLY A 88 -47.86 6.51 -3.35
C GLY A 88 -48.96 5.85 -4.21
N PRO A 89 -48.96 4.51 -4.43
CA PRO A 89 -48.93 3.53 -3.35
C PRO A 89 -48.20 2.18 -3.63
N THR A 90 -47.93 1.50 -2.51
CA THR A 90 -47.96 0.05 -2.18
C THR A 90 -48.50 -0.93 -3.24
N ASP A 91 -47.81 -2.06 -3.43
CA ASP A 91 -48.42 -3.37 -3.15
C ASP A 91 -47.38 -4.43 -2.77
N GLU A 92 -47.75 -5.23 -1.77
CA GLU A 92 -46.97 -6.28 -1.13
C GLU A 92 -47.42 -7.66 -1.71
N PRO A 93 -47.18 -8.83 -1.09
CA PRO A 93 -46.51 -9.98 -1.70
C PRO A 93 -47.43 -11.16 -2.10
N ILE A 94 -46.92 -12.09 -2.91
CA ILE A 94 -47.60 -13.38 -3.19
C ILE A 94 -46.58 -14.53 -3.18
N GLU A 95 -46.52 -15.28 -2.08
CA GLU A 95 -46.45 -16.75 -2.11
C GLU A 95 -47.90 -17.27 -1.99
N PRO A 96 -48.27 -18.41 -2.61
CA PRO A 96 -48.07 -19.74 -2.00
C PRO A 96 -47.80 -20.81 -3.09
N THR A 97 -47.59 -22.12 -2.91
CA THR A 97 -48.04 -23.09 -1.90
C THR A 97 -47.29 -24.42 -2.11
N ASP A 98 -47.14 -25.19 -1.03
CA ASP A 98 -46.85 -26.61 -0.92
C ASP A 98 -47.54 -27.55 -1.94
N GLU A 99 -46.91 -28.70 -2.25
CA GLU A 99 -47.47 -30.01 -1.89
C GLU A 99 -46.46 -31.17 -1.99
N LYS A 100 -46.54 -32.07 -1.02
CA LYS A 100 -45.73 -33.28 -0.78
C LYS A 100 -46.37 -34.54 -1.36
N ALA A 101 -45.57 -35.62 -1.52
CA ALA A 101 -45.83 -37.01 -1.08
C ALA A 101 -44.74 -37.95 -1.68
N ASP A 102 -43.87 -38.55 -0.86
CA ASP A 102 -43.88 -39.98 -0.40
C ASP A 102 -43.56 -41.01 -1.50
N GLU A 103 -42.87 -42.14 -1.31
CA GLU A 103 -41.98 -42.74 -0.30
C GLU A 103 -41.46 -44.07 -0.93
N LYS A 104 -40.25 -44.51 -0.55
CA LYS A 104 -39.67 -45.89 -0.55
C LYS A 104 -39.06 -46.56 -1.81
N ALA A 105 -37.74 -46.73 -1.69
CA ALA A 105 -36.97 -47.99 -1.59
C ALA A 105 -37.18 -49.12 -2.62
N ASP A 106 -36.13 -49.40 -3.39
CA ASP A 106 -35.52 -50.74 -3.48
C ASP A 106 -34.10 -50.65 -4.07
N GLU A 107 -33.13 -51.23 -3.37
CA GLU A 107 -31.83 -51.68 -3.92
C GLU A 107 -32.07 -53.04 -4.60
N PRO A 108 -31.33 -53.43 -5.67
CA PRO A 108 -30.00 -54.01 -5.43
C PRO A 108 -28.98 -53.93 -6.60
N THR A 109 -27.81 -54.52 -6.33
CA THR A 109 -26.79 -55.14 -7.21
C THR A 109 -25.57 -54.33 -7.66
N ASP A 110 -24.47 -54.68 -6.98
CA ASP A 110 -23.23 -55.29 -7.49
C ASP A 110 -22.34 -54.58 -8.53
N GLU A 111 -21.19 -54.17 -7.99
CA GLU A 111 -19.83 -54.41 -8.50
C GLU A 111 -19.52 -54.12 -9.97
N GLU A 112 -18.85 -52.98 -10.23
CA GLU A 112 -17.50 -53.01 -10.81
C GLU A 112 -16.79 -51.63 -10.81
N ALA A 113 -15.46 -51.71 -10.62
CA ALA A 113 -14.41 -50.83 -11.12
C ALA A 113 -13.89 -49.62 -10.29
N ARG A 114 -12.70 -49.90 -9.71
CA ARG A 114 -11.50 -49.03 -9.52
C ARG A 114 -11.25 -48.41 -8.14
N GLY A 115 -10.56 -49.20 -7.31
CA GLY A 115 -9.17 -48.91 -6.90
C GLY A 115 -8.94 -47.73 -5.96
N ALA A 116 -8.78 -48.03 -4.67
CA ALA A 116 -8.29 -47.12 -3.64
C ALA A 116 -6.89 -46.58 -3.95
N GLY A 117 -6.72 -45.27 -3.79
CA GLY A 117 -5.43 -44.59 -3.72
C GLY A 117 -5.45 -43.57 -2.57
N PRO A 118 -4.44 -43.56 -1.67
CA PRO A 118 -4.44 -42.68 -0.51
C PRO A 118 -4.11 -41.23 -0.91
N ALA A 119 -4.91 -40.31 -0.40
CA ALA A 119 -4.73 -38.86 -0.48
C ALA A 119 -3.51 -38.42 0.35
N LEU A 120 -2.31 -38.73 -0.15
CA LEU A 120 -1.04 -38.35 0.46
C LEU A 120 -0.01 -38.04 -0.63
N LEU A 121 -0.36 -37.16 -1.59
CA LEU A 121 0.58 -36.62 -2.59
C LEU A 121 0.19 -35.20 -3.03
N VAL A 122 0.05 -34.26 -2.09
CA VAL A 122 0.10 -32.81 -2.38
C VAL A 122 1.18 -32.08 -1.56
N VAL A 123 1.82 -32.76 -0.61
CA VAL A 123 2.92 -32.19 0.20
C VAL A 123 4.31 -32.34 -0.46
N ALA A 124 4.43 -33.11 -1.55
CA ALA A 124 5.74 -33.41 -2.17
C ALA A 124 6.11 -32.54 -3.38
N ALA A 125 5.23 -31.64 -3.86
CA ALA A 125 5.51 -30.80 -5.03
C ALA A 125 5.99 -29.37 -4.70
N LEU A 126 5.82 -28.90 -3.46
CA LEU A 126 6.28 -27.57 -3.01
C LEU A 126 7.64 -27.60 -2.30
N GLY A 127 8.15 -28.79 -1.94
CA GLY A 127 9.49 -28.94 -1.37
C GLY A 127 10.62 -28.90 -2.40
N VAL A 128 10.36 -29.32 -3.64
CA VAL A 128 11.39 -29.39 -4.69
C VAL A 128 11.64 -28.03 -5.35
N LEU A 129 10.64 -27.13 -5.40
CA LEU A 129 10.83 -25.78 -5.93
C LEU A 129 11.62 -24.88 -4.96
N ALA A 130 11.47 -25.09 -3.65
CA ALA A 130 12.27 -24.40 -2.62
C ALA A 130 13.74 -24.86 -2.62
N LEU A 131 14.00 -26.13 -2.94
CA LEU A 131 15.36 -26.66 -3.01
C LEU A 131 16.11 -26.20 -4.28
N LEU A 132 15.39 -25.94 -5.39
CA LEU A 132 16.01 -25.49 -6.65
C LEU A 132 16.45 -24.02 -6.61
N VAL A 133 15.78 -23.17 -5.84
CA VAL A 133 16.20 -21.76 -5.65
C VAL A 133 17.45 -21.67 -4.77
N VAL A 134 17.60 -22.57 -3.79
CA VAL A 134 18.78 -22.60 -2.90
C VAL A 134 20.04 -23.14 -3.60
N VAL A 135 19.90 -24.04 -4.58
CA VAL A 135 21.06 -24.55 -5.34
C VAL A 135 21.54 -23.54 -6.41
N ALA A 136 20.66 -22.72 -6.97
CA ALA A 136 21.04 -21.67 -7.94
C ALA A 136 21.82 -20.50 -7.30
N THR A 137 21.54 -20.17 -6.04
CA THR A 137 22.29 -19.13 -5.31
C THR A 137 23.67 -19.60 -4.87
N VAL A 138 23.85 -20.90 -4.55
CA VAL A 138 25.16 -21.44 -4.15
C VAL A 138 26.13 -21.60 -5.34
N TRP A 139 25.64 -21.84 -6.56
CA TRP A 139 26.51 -21.86 -7.75
C TRP A 139 27.02 -20.48 -8.19
N SER A 140 26.29 -19.41 -7.83
CA SER A 140 26.72 -18.04 -8.14
C SER A 140 27.85 -17.53 -7.23
N PHE A 141 28.11 -18.20 -6.10
CA PHE A 141 29.15 -17.81 -5.15
C PHE A 141 30.48 -18.58 -5.28
N VAL A 142 30.57 -19.62 -6.14
CA VAL A 142 31.80 -20.44 -6.28
C VAL A 142 32.31 -20.55 -7.74
N GLY A 143 31.62 -19.96 -8.73
CA GLY A 143 31.94 -20.11 -10.16
C GLY A 143 32.58 -18.89 -10.86
N GLY A 144 32.91 -17.81 -10.15
CA GLY A 144 33.34 -16.54 -10.75
C GLY A 144 34.85 -16.25 -10.70
N ALA A 145 35.70 -17.25 -10.91
CA ALA A 145 37.11 -17.00 -11.23
C ALA A 145 37.20 -16.62 -12.72
N GLY A 146 37.03 -15.34 -13.03
CA GLY A 146 37.30 -14.74 -14.33
C GLY A 146 38.25 -13.55 -14.15
N GLU A 147 39.45 -13.68 -14.70
CA GLU A 147 40.57 -12.73 -14.65
C GLU A 147 40.23 -11.28 -15.07
N PRO A 148 41.07 -10.28 -14.68
CA PRO A 148 40.80 -8.86 -14.81
C PRO A 148 41.14 -8.34 -16.21
N ALA A 149 40.23 -7.56 -16.81
CA ALA A 149 40.54 -6.67 -17.92
C ALA A 149 40.40 -5.23 -17.40
N GLY A 150 41.55 -4.56 -17.26
CA GLY A 150 41.63 -3.20 -16.75
C GLY A 150 41.32 -2.09 -17.76
N ALA A 151 41.53 -0.87 -17.26
CA ALA A 151 41.44 0.46 -17.87
C ALA A 151 40.01 1.02 -17.97
N ASP A 152 39.60 2.11 -17.33
CA ASP A 152 40.29 3.10 -16.50
C ASP A 152 39.23 3.67 -15.53
N SER A 153 39.44 3.57 -14.23
CA SER A 153 38.72 4.44 -13.28
C SER A 153 39.78 5.24 -12.54
N SER A 154 40.11 6.38 -13.14
CA SER A 154 40.83 7.43 -12.45
C SER A 154 40.04 7.82 -11.20
N ALA A 155 40.61 7.49 -10.04
CA ALA A 155 40.29 8.17 -8.80
C ALA A 155 40.52 9.67 -9.01
N ALA A 156 39.44 10.45 -9.04
CA ALA A 156 39.44 11.87 -8.77
C ALA A 156 38.06 12.26 -8.25
N ALA A 157 38.01 12.72 -7.01
CA ALA A 157 36.86 13.40 -6.44
C ALA A 157 36.40 14.53 -7.37
N GLY A 158 35.17 14.44 -7.88
CA GLY A 158 34.57 15.44 -8.76
C GLY A 158 33.23 14.94 -9.30
N GLY A 159 32.14 15.60 -8.93
CA GLY A 159 30.79 15.15 -9.22
C GLY A 159 30.46 15.16 -10.71
N ASP A 160 30.38 13.96 -11.28
CA ASP A 160 29.67 13.73 -12.53
C ASP A 160 28.31 13.09 -12.22
N LEU A 161 27.31 13.39 -13.05
CA LEU A 161 26.00 12.73 -12.95
C LEU A 161 26.14 11.29 -13.45
N PRO A 162 25.38 10.33 -12.90
CA PRO A 162 25.44 8.94 -13.32
C PRO A 162 25.06 8.81 -14.80
N ASP A 163 25.82 7.99 -15.52
CA ASP A 163 25.57 7.70 -16.92
C ASP A 163 24.35 6.77 -17.12
N ALA A 164 23.99 6.49 -18.37
CA ALA A 164 22.82 5.68 -18.68
C ALA A 164 22.92 4.23 -18.16
N ARG A 165 24.14 3.67 -18.06
CA ARG A 165 24.37 2.32 -17.53
C ARG A 165 24.23 2.34 -16.00
N GLU A 166 24.78 3.35 -15.33
CA GLU A 166 24.69 3.51 -13.88
C GLU A 166 23.25 3.75 -13.43
N VAL A 167 22.49 4.60 -14.14
CA VAL A 167 21.07 4.82 -13.88
C VAL A 167 20.25 3.52 -14.05
N ALA A 168 20.57 2.72 -15.07
CA ALA A 168 19.92 1.42 -15.27
C ALA A 168 20.28 0.42 -14.15
N ALA A 169 21.53 0.42 -13.69
CA ALA A 169 21.98 -0.41 -12.57
C ALA A 169 21.29 -0.02 -11.25
N ALA A 170 21.21 1.28 -10.95
CA ALA A 170 20.51 1.80 -9.78
C ALA A 170 19.03 1.40 -9.77
N ARG A 171 18.36 1.50 -10.92
CA ARG A 171 16.96 1.05 -11.06
C ARG A 171 16.81 -0.44 -10.79
N ALA A 172 17.66 -1.28 -11.38
CA ALA A 172 17.60 -2.73 -11.17
C ALA A 172 17.89 -3.11 -9.71
N ALA A 173 18.82 -2.41 -9.07
CA ALA A 173 19.12 -2.57 -7.65
C ALA A 173 17.91 -2.18 -6.79
N ALA A 174 17.22 -1.06 -7.07
CA ALA A 174 16.01 -0.65 -6.37
C ALA A 174 14.88 -1.69 -6.50
N GLU A 175 14.64 -2.20 -7.71
CA GLU A 175 13.64 -3.25 -7.97
C GLU A 175 13.93 -4.54 -7.20
N THR A 176 15.22 -4.85 -6.99
CA THR A 176 15.65 -6.02 -6.22
C THR A 176 15.52 -5.79 -4.72
N ALA A 177 15.95 -4.62 -4.24
CA ALA A 177 16.01 -4.26 -2.83
C ALA A 177 14.62 -4.08 -2.19
N ILE A 178 13.65 -3.52 -2.92
CA ILE A 178 12.32 -3.23 -2.38
C ILE A 178 11.58 -4.49 -1.89
N VAL A 179 11.85 -5.64 -2.52
CA VAL A 179 11.14 -6.89 -2.25
C VAL A 179 11.42 -7.40 -0.83
N PRO A 180 12.68 -7.68 -0.43
CA PRO A 180 12.99 -8.09 0.94
C PRO A 180 12.77 -6.98 1.98
N MET A 181 12.86 -5.70 1.61
CA MET A 181 12.63 -4.60 2.53
C MET A 181 11.17 -4.48 2.99
N LEU A 182 10.20 -4.74 2.10
CA LEU A 182 8.78 -4.56 2.38
C LEU A 182 8.01 -5.88 2.55
N SER A 183 8.67 -7.02 2.36
CA SER A 183 8.09 -8.34 2.62
C SER A 183 8.51 -8.83 4.00
N TYR A 184 7.61 -9.49 4.72
CA TYR A 184 7.93 -10.16 5.98
C TYR A 184 7.00 -11.32 6.29
N ASP A 185 7.52 -12.27 7.06
CA ASP A 185 6.75 -13.40 7.57
C ASP A 185 6.97 -13.53 9.08
N PHE A 186 5.89 -13.46 9.86
CA PHE A 186 5.96 -13.60 11.32
C PHE A 186 6.62 -14.90 11.78
N ARG A 187 6.63 -15.95 10.96
CA ARG A 187 7.24 -17.26 11.28
C ARG A 187 8.77 -17.25 11.17
N SER A 188 9.33 -16.29 10.44
CA SER A 188 10.76 -16.15 10.15
C SER A 188 11.16 -14.68 10.16
N ILE A 189 10.74 -13.96 11.22
CA ILE A 189 10.80 -12.50 11.28
C ILE A 189 12.26 -12.00 11.32
N GLU A 190 13.12 -12.65 12.10
CA GLU A 190 14.57 -12.35 12.17
C GLU A 190 15.25 -12.58 10.80
N ALA A 191 14.96 -13.71 10.15
CA ALA A 191 15.52 -14.03 8.84
C ALA A 191 15.05 -13.04 7.77
N THR A 192 13.83 -12.53 7.89
CA THR A 192 13.31 -11.47 7.02
C THR A 192 14.12 -10.19 7.18
N GLN A 193 14.32 -9.74 8.42
CA GLN A 193 15.11 -8.53 8.70
C GLN A 193 16.50 -8.64 8.08
N GLN A 194 17.19 -9.76 8.33
CA GLN A 194 18.54 -10.01 7.83
C GLN A 194 18.62 -10.08 6.30
N ALA A 195 17.54 -10.46 5.62
CA ALA A 195 17.50 -10.48 4.17
C ALA A 195 17.45 -9.07 3.55
N ALA A 196 16.97 -8.06 4.29
CA ALA A 196 16.88 -6.67 3.82
C ALA A 196 18.18 -5.89 4.01
N LEU A 197 18.92 -6.13 5.11
CA LEU A 197 20.08 -5.33 5.50
C LEU A 197 21.18 -5.18 4.42
N PRO A 198 21.51 -6.20 3.60
CA PRO A 198 22.55 -6.08 2.57
C PRO A 198 22.25 -5.06 1.48
N TYR A 199 21.00 -4.63 1.34
CA TYR A 199 20.58 -3.65 0.33
C TYR A 199 20.63 -2.21 0.84
N LEU A 200 20.92 -1.99 2.12
CA LEU A 200 20.80 -0.68 2.76
C LEU A 200 22.18 -0.07 2.96
N THR A 201 22.27 1.26 2.91
CA THR A 201 23.43 1.96 3.45
C THR A 201 23.55 1.68 4.94
N SER A 202 24.75 1.78 5.51
CA SER A 202 24.95 1.51 6.94
C SER A 202 24.09 2.41 7.83
N ALA A 203 23.95 3.68 7.46
CA ALA A 203 23.12 4.64 8.18
C ALA A 203 21.64 4.24 8.12
N TYR A 204 21.14 3.90 6.93
CA TYR A 204 19.74 3.52 6.77
C TYR A 204 19.42 2.15 7.36
N ALA A 205 20.39 1.23 7.39
CA ALA A 205 20.26 -0.06 8.06
C ALA A 205 19.97 0.09 9.57
N GLU A 206 20.56 1.07 10.25
CA GLU A 206 20.29 1.34 11.66
C GLU A 206 18.85 1.83 11.90
N GLU A 207 18.36 2.73 11.04
CA GLU A 207 16.99 3.23 11.10
C GLU A 207 15.98 2.10 10.82
N TYR A 208 16.23 1.35 9.76
CA TYR A 208 15.42 0.19 9.39
C TYR A 208 15.35 -0.83 10.54
N THR A 209 16.50 -1.17 11.14
CA THR A 209 16.59 -2.10 12.27
C THR A 209 15.73 -1.62 13.45
N ARG A 210 15.84 -0.34 13.81
CA ARG A 210 15.06 0.25 14.91
C ARG A 210 13.55 0.20 14.66
N LEU A 211 13.11 0.52 13.44
CA LEU A 211 11.70 0.43 13.04
C LEU A 211 11.23 -1.02 13.07
N PHE A 212 12.06 -1.93 12.56
CA PHE A 212 11.72 -3.33 12.45
C PHE A 212 11.53 -3.97 13.82
N GLU A 213 12.51 -3.83 14.72
CA GLU A 213 12.47 -4.39 16.08
C GLU A 213 11.43 -3.69 16.96
N GLY A 214 11.29 -2.37 16.84
CA GLY A 214 10.41 -1.59 17.70
C GLY A 214 8.93 -1.67 17.31
N VAL A 215 8.63 -1.88 16.03
CA VAL A 215 7.27 -1.79 15.50
C VAL A 215 6.88 -3.00 14.68
N ILE A 216 7.67 -3.36 13.66
CA ILE A 216 7.24 -4.37 12.68
C ILE A 216 7.17 -5.75 13.32
N GLU A 217 8.24 -6.21 13.98
CA GLU A 217 8.32 -7.54 14.56
C GLU A 217 7.26 -7.79 15.65
N PRO A 218 7.05 -6.90 16.64
CA PRO A 218 6.02 -7.10 17.65
C PRO A 218 4.62 -7.17 17.04
N ASN A 219 4.31 -6.28 16.08
CA ASN A 219 3.01 -6.25 15.42
C ASN A 219 2.80 -7.48 14.53
N ALA A 220 3.79 -7.84 13.71
CA ALA A 220 3.74 -8.99 12.81
C ALA A 220 3.55 -10.29 13.60
N THR A 221 4.27 -10.47 14.70
CA THR A 221 4.15 -11.64 15.57
C THR A 221 2.79 -11.69 16.26
N SER A 222 2.35 -10.58 16.85
CA SER A 222 1.07 -10.52 17.56
C SER A 222 -0.13 -10.76 16.65
N THR A 223 -0.05 -10.34 15.39
CA THR A 223 -1.15 -10.47 14.42
C THR A 223 -0.99 -11.65 13.49
N GLN A 224 0.13 -12.37 13.56
CA GLN A 224 0.52 -13.42 12.62
C GLN A 224 0.49 -12.93 11.16
N THR A 225 1.03 -11.73 10.93
CA THR A 225 0.97 -11.10 9.62
C THR A 225 2.09 -11.58 8.70
N VAL A 226 1.71 -11.86 7.46
CA VAL A 226 2.61 -12.10 6.33
C VAL A 226 2.36 -11.01 5.29
N VAL A 227 3.43 -10.38 4.82
CA VAL A 227 3.44 -9.38 3.77
C VAL A 227 4.40 -9.82 2.67
N THR A 228 3.97 -9.68 1.42
CA THR A 228 4.81 -9.93 0.24
C THR A 228 4.80 -8.71 -0.66
N THR A 229 5.86 -8.51 -1.45
CA THR A 229 5.98 -7.36 -2.35
C THR A 229 6.21 -7.82 -3.78
N GLN A 230 5.49 -7.20 -4.71
CA GLN A 230 5.60 -7.44 -6.15
C GLN A 230 5.79 -6.12 -6.88
N VAL A 231 6.88 -6.01 -7.63
CA VAL A 231 7.14 -4.82 -8.45
C VAL A 231 6.32 -4.89 -9.73
N LEU A 232 5.50 -3.87 -9.98
CA LEU A 232 4.68 -3.76 -11.19
C LEU A 232 5.41 -2.98 -12.27
N SER A 233 6.00 -1.86 -11.88
CA SER A 233 6.77 -0.99 -12.76
C SER A 233 7.63 -0.04 -11.94
N SER A 234 8.58 0.60 -12.62
CA SER A 234 9.50 1.56 -12.00
C SER A 234 9.92 2.63 -13.01
N GLY A 235 10.40 3.76 -12.51
CA GLY A 235 10.89 4.88 -13.32
C GLY A 235 11.86 5.76 -12.53
N ILE A 236 12.72 6.47 -13.26
CA ILE A 236 13.67 7.41 -12.66
C ILE A 236 12.94 8.74 -12.38
N VAL A 237 13.03 9.21 -11.14
CA VAL A 237 12.48 10.51 -10.72
C VAL A 237 13.52 11.61 -10.88
N ARG A 238 14.74 11.33 -10.39
CA ARG A 238 15.82 12.31 -10.33
C ARG A 238 17.16 11.59 -10.35
N THR A 239 18.15 12.21 -10.97
CA THR A 239 19.56 11.85 -10.83
C THR A 239 20.31 12.96 -10.10
N GLY A 240 21.34 12.59 -9.36
CA GLY A 240 22.29 13.46 -8.68
C GLY A 240 23.67 12.80 -8.71
N VAL A 241 24.68 13.51 -8.22
CA VAL A 241 26.04 12.94 -8.07
C VAL A 241 25.94 11.71 -7.17
N ASP A 242 26.38 10.56 -7.69
CA ASP A 242 26.35 9.25 -7.02
C ASP A 242 24.97 8.84 -6.46
N ARG A 243 23.88 9.38 -7.03
CA ARG A 243 22.52 9.25 -6.49
C ARG A 243 21.47 9.12 -7.58
N VAL A 244 20.52 8.20 -7.40
CA VAL A 244 19.37 8.02 -8.30
C VAL A 244 18.11 7.79 -7.46
N ASP A 245 17.10 8.64 -7.66
CA ASP A 245 15.77 8.44 -7.09
C ASP A 245 14.91 7.61 -8.05
N VAL A 246 14.42 6.48 -7.57
CA VAL A 246 13.61 5.52 -8.34
C VAL A 246 12.20 5.49 -7.76
N LEU A 247 11.19 5.75 -8.59
CA LEU A 247 9.79 5.52 -8.26
C LEU A 247 9.44 4.08 -8.61
N LEU A 248 8.81 3.36 -7.70
CA LEU A 248 8.29 2.01 -7.89
C LEU A 248 6.79 1.98 -7.62
N PHE A 249 6.06 1.29 -8.49
CA PHE A 249 4.69 0.89 -8.27
C PHE A 249 4.69 -0.57 -7.86
N ILE A 250 4.13 -0.88 -6.70
CA ILE A 250 4.17 -2.22 -6.13
C ILE A 250 2.78 -2.68 -5.69
N ASP A 251 2.53 -3.98 -5.84
CA ASP A 251 1.46 -4.66 -5.13
C ASP A 251 2.03 -5.29 -3.86
N ARG A 252 1.33 -5.12 -2.74
CA ARG A 252 1.73 -5.64 -1.44
C ARG A 252 0.60 -6.45 -0.79
N PRO A 253 0.44 -7.73 -1.18
CA PRO A 253 -0.49 -8.64 -0.52
C PRO A 253 -0.15 -8.79 0.96
N THR A 254 -1.15 -8.62 1.81
CA THR A 254 -1.07 -8.74 3.26
C THR A 254 -2.07 -9.78 3.73
N ARG A 255 -1.61 -10.77 4.50
CA ARG A 255 -2.46 -11.80 5.08
C ARG A 255 -2.24 -11.94 6.58
N ASN A 256 -3.34 -11.96 7.33
CA ASN A 256 -3.38 -12.35 8.73
C ASN A 256 -4.78 -12.91 9.07
N ALA A 257 -5.09 -13.11 10.36
CA ALA A 257 -6.38 -13.69 10.77
C ALA A 257 -7.61 -12.84 10.41
N THR A 258 -7.45 -11.54 10.20
CA THR A 258 -8.55 -10.59 9.95
C THR A 258 -8.44 -9.86 8.62
N ARG A 259 -7.35 -10.03 7.87
CA ARG A 259 -7.09 -9.40 6.57
C ARG A 259 -6.55 -10.38 5.55
N ASP A 260 -7.04 -10.26 4.32
CA ASP A 260 -6.48 -10.86 3.12
C ASP A 260 -6.76 -9.89 1.97
N ASP A 261 -5.86 -8.93 1.79
CA ASP A 261 -6.03 -7.83 0.84
C ASP A 261 -4.70 -7.46 0.17
N VAL A 262 -4.79 -6.72 -0.92
CA VAL A 262 -3.62 -6.25 -1.69
C VAL A 262 -3.61 -4.73 -1.65
N SER A 263 -2.61 -4.17 -0.97
CA SER A 263 -2.29 -2.75 -1.04
C SER A 263 -1.55 -2.44 -2.33
N ARG A 264 -1.86 -1.31 -2.97
CA ARG A 264 -1.16 -0.83 -4.17
C ARG A 264 -0.47 0.47 -3.83
N ASP A 265 0.85 0.42 -3.81
CA ASP A 265 1.65 1.50 -3.25
C ASP A 265 2.54 2.13 -4.32
N GLN A 266 2.80 3.43 -4.14
CA GLN A 266 3.86 4.15 -4.81
C GLN A 266 4.97 4.43 -3.81
N VAL A 267 6.19 4.03 -4.17
CA VAL A 267 7.35 4.16 -3.29
C VAL A 267 8.45 4.88 -4.06
N THR A 268 9.04 5.93 -3.48
CA THR A 268 10.27 6.52 -4.01
C THR A 268 11.44 6.03 -3.17
N MET A 269 12.38 5.34 -3.81
CA MET A 269 13.63 4.89 -3.20
C MET A 269 14.77 5.78 -3.65
N GLN A 270 15.56 6.26 -2.69
CA GLN A 270 16.83 6.91 -2.95
C GLN A 270 17.93 5.86 -2.98
N MET A 271 18.55 5.69 -4.14
CA MET A 271 19.71 4.83 -4.34
C MET A 271 20.97 5.69 -4.32
N VAL A 272 22.01 5.24 -3.63
CA VAL A 272 23.33 5.86 -3.64
C VAL A 272 24.38 4.84 -4.05
N ASP A 273 25.39 5.27 -4.80
CA ASP A 273 26.51 4.41 -5.17
C ASP A 273 27.55 4.39 -4.04
N VAL A 274 27.75 3.22 -3.45
CA VAL A 274 28.75 2.98 -2.41
C VAL A 274 29.81 2.05 -2.98
N ALA A 275 30.87 2.65 -3.54
CA ALA A 275 32.00 1.93 -4.12
C ALA A 275 31.63 0.94 -5.23
N GLY A 276 30.64 1.27 -6.07
CA GLY A 276 30.16 0.45 -7.18
C GLY A 276 28.89 -0.35 -6.87
N ASP A 277 28.44 -0.34 -5.61
CA ASP A 277 27.21 -1.00 -5.16
C ASP A 277 26.10 0.03 -4.92
N TRP A 278 24.99 -0.10 -5.65
CA TRP A 278 23.81 0.75 -5.46
C TRP A 278 23.01 0.29 -4.24
N LEU A 279 23.06 1.08 -3.17
CA LEU A 279 22.38 0.80 -1.90
C LEU A 279 21.25 1.79 -1.63
N VAL A 280 20.27 1.36 -0.85
CA VAL A 280 19.14 2.17 -0.44
C VAL A 280 19.55 3.04 0.74
N ASP A 281 19.47 4.35 0.55
CA ASP A 281 19.74 5.33 1.60
C ASP A 281 18.45 5.85 2.26
N CYS A 282 17.33 5.76 1.56
CA CYS A 282 16.05 6.18 2.06
C CYS A 282 14.88 5.64 1.23
N LEU A 283 13.72 5.47 1.86
CA LEU A 283 12.49 5.04 1.23
C LEU A 283 11.31 5.92 1.68
N ILE A 284 10.56 6.46 0.70
CA ILE A 284 9.38 7.30 0.92
C ILE A 284 8.13 6.55 0.44
N THR A 285 7.19 6.28 1.37
CA THR A 285 5.90 5.62 1.08
C THR A 285 4.68 6.53 1.15
N ALA A 286 4.85 7.77 1.62
CA ALA A 286 3.75 8.71 1.83
C ALA A 286 3.96 10.02 1.04
N PRO A 287 2.88 10.62 0.50
CA PRO A 287 2.95 11.93 -0.13
C PRO A 287 3.53 12.98 0.84
N GLY A 288 4.51 13.75 0.37
CA GLY A 288 5.18 14.78 1.18
C GLY A 288 6.25 14.25 2.14
N GLY A 289 6.52 12.94 2.17
CA GLY A 289 7.69 12.41 2.86
C GLY A 289 8.98 12.88 2.18
N THR A 290 9.99 13.18 2.99
CA THR A 290 11.32 13.60 2.51
C THR A 290 12.37 12.68 3.09
N CYS A 291 13.36 12.32 2.27
CA CYS A 291 14.60 11.76 2.77
C CYS A 291 15.38 12.88 3.44
N GLU A 292 15.62 12.78 4.74
CA GLU A 292 16.52 13.70 5.42
C GLU A 292 17.94 13.40 4.92
N SER A 293 18.50 14.31 4.12
CA SER A 293 19.86 14.16 3.62
C SER A 293 20.84 14.38 4.76
N ALA A 294 21.76 13.44 4.99
CA ALA A 294 22.86 13.59 5.94
C ALA A 294 23.82 14.75 5.61
N ASP A 295 23.68 15.37 4.43
CA ASP A 295 24.36 16.60 4.02
C ASP A 295 23.39 17.79 4.03
N ALA A 296 23.20 18.41 5.20
CA ALA A 296 22.85 19.82 5.29
C ALA A 296 24.02 20.53 5.98
N PRO A 297 24.60 21.58 5.36
CA PRO A 297 25.77 22.28 5.91
C PRO A 297 25.49 23.00 7.24
#